data_AF-A0A323V8G7-F1
#
_entry.id   AF-A0A323V8G7-F1
#
_cell.length_a   1.000
_cell.length_b   1.000
_cell.length_c   1.000
_cell.angle_alpha   90.00
_cell.angle_beta   90.00
_cell.angle_gamma   90.00
#
_symmetry.space_group_name_H-M   'P 1'
#
loop_
_entity.id
_entity.type
_entity.pdbx_description
1 polymer ?
#
loop_
_entity_poly.entity_id
_entity_poly.type
_entity_poly.pdbx_seq_one_letter_code
_entity_poly.pdbx_strand_id
1 'polypeptide(L)'
;MPDPEMTALAGEPLPVEFSHGDVWHPAVLLGWRHAADGTCQLRLQFVVGGLRRTAWVPLPDARLPRPVGPVRAPRRSTAPRTRPDLLLPDRDRPLPSVPRPRAHDDDLSWV
;
A
#
# COMPACT_ATOMS: atom_id res chain seq x y z
N MET A 1 12.97 15.27 -17.68
CA MET A 1 12.24 14.04 -18.04
C MET A 1 12.09 13.22 -16.77
N PRO A 2 10.87 12.86 -16.34
CA PRO A 2 10.71 11.85 -15.29
C PRO A 2 11.32 10.53 -15.78
N ASP A 3 11.96 9.79 -14.86
CA ASP A 3 12.42 8.43 -15.14
C ASP A 3 11.18 7.58 -15.51
N PRO A 4 11.11 6.94 -16.69
CA PRO A 4 9.90 6.26 -17.16
C PRO A 4 9.49 5.07 -16.28
N GLU A 5 10.38 4.58 -15.42
CA GLU A 5 10.13 3.50 -14.46
C GLU A 5 9.70 4.00 -13.06
N MET A 6 9.71 5.33 -12.85
CA MET A 6 9.35 5.92 -11.57
C MET A 6 7.88 6.31 -11.53
N THR A 7 7.18 5.83 -10.49
CA THR A 7 5.88 6.37 -10.10
C THR A 7 6.09 7.65 -9.29
N ALA A 8 5.62 8.79 -9.81
CA ALA A 8 5.67 10.06 -9.10
C ALA A 8 4.73 10.04 -7.87
N LEU A 9 5.11 10.76 -6.82
CA LEU A 9 4.22 10.96 -5.68
C LEU A 9 3.03 11.83 -6.11
N ALA A 10 1.81 11.42 -5.76
CA ALA A 10 0.63 12.21 -6.01
C ALA A 10 0.49 13.33 -4.96
N GLY A 11 0.41 14.58 -5.41
CA GLY A 11 0.21 15.74 -4.55
C GLY A 11 1.51 16.40 -4.10
N GLU A 12 1.48 16.99 -2.90
CA GLU A 12 2.62 17.73 -2.35
C GLU A 12 3.78 16.80 -1.97
N PRO A 13 5.04 17.26 -2.11
CA PRO A 13 6.20 16.48 -1.69
C PRO A 13 6.15 16.11 -0.21
N LEU A 14 6.30 14.81 0.10
CA LEU A 14 6.14 14.30 1.47
C LEU A 14 7.49 14.40 2.22
N PRO A 15 7.55 15.05 3.40
CA PRO A 15 8.75 15.03 4.22
C PRO A 15 8.99 13.63 4.78
N VAL A 16 10.23 13.18 4.66
CA VAL A 16 10.70 11.86 5.12
C VAL A 16 12.08 12.00 5.77
N GLU A 17 12.52 10.96 6.47
CA GLU A 17 13.89 10.82 6.96
C GLU A 17 14.51 9.58 6.31
N PHE A 18 15.80 9.63 6.01
CA PHE A 18 16.56 8.46 5.55
C PHE A 18 17.79 8.20 6.42
N SER A 19 18.15 6.93 6.56
CA SER A 19 19.31 6.49 7.33
C SER A 19 20.58 6.58 6.50
N HIS A 20 21.62 7.22 7.03
CA HIS A 20 22.95 7.25 6.45
C HIS A 20 24.00 7.29 7.57
N GLY A 21 24.81 6.24 7.67
CA GLY A 21 25.83 6.11 8.72
C GLY A 21 25.24 6.18 10.13
N ASP A 22 24.16 5.43 10.38
CA ASP A 22 23.41 5.39 11.65
C ASP A 22 22.73 6.72 12.07
N VAL A 23 22.77 7.75 11.21
CA VAL A 23 22.11 9.03 11.42
C VAL A 23 20.91 9.16 10.49
N TRP A 24 19.79 9.64 11.03
CA TRP A 24 18.60 9.95 10.24
C TRP A 24 18.68 11.39 9.74
N HIS A 25 18.61 11.55 8.42
CA HIS A 25 18.68 12.84 7.75
C HIS A 25 17.34 13.23 7.14
N PRO A 26 16.93 14.51 7.22
CA PRO A 26 15.71 14.97 6.60
C PRO A 26 15.81 14.95 5.07
N ALA A 27 14.73 14.55 4.43
CA ALA A 27 14.59 14.44 2.99
C ALA A 27 13.13 14.69 2.55
N VAL A 28 12.95 14.77 1.25
CA VAL A 28 11.66 14.94 0.60
C VAL A 28 11.48 13.79 -0.39
N LEU A 29 10.36 13.07 -0.27
CA LEU A 29 9.97 12.00 -1.18
C LEU A 29 9.36 12.59 -2.46
N LEU A 30 9.92 12.23 -3.60
CA LEU A 30 9.47 12.68 -4.92
C LEU A 30 8.68 11.59 -5.67
N GLY A 31 8.96 10.32 -5.37
CA GLY A 31 8.37 9.19 -6.08
C GLY A 31 9.02 7.88 -5.65
N TRP A 32 8.64 6.78 -6.30
CA TRP A 32 9.10 5.44 -5.98
C TRP A 32 9.11 4.56 -7.23
N ARG A 33 9.84 3.44 -7.18
CA ARG A 33 9.84 2.41 -8.21
C ARG A 33 10.03 1.03 -7.61
N HIS A 34 9.68 0.00 -8.37
CA HIS A 34 10.12 -1.37 -8.08
C HIS A 34 11.50 -1.60 -8.68
N ALA A 35 12.37 -2.24 -7.92
CA ALA A 35 13.61 -2.81 -8.43
C ALA A 35 13.34 -4.22 -9.00
N ALA A 36 14.28 -4.74 -9.79
CA ALA A 36 14.15 -6.03 -10.47
C ALA A 36 14.03 -7.22 -9.50
N ASP A 37 14.49 -7.06 -8.25
CA ASP A 37 14.36 -8.03 -7.16
C ASP A 37 13.00 -7.99 -6.44
N GLY A 38 12.07 -7.14 -6.90
CA GLY A 38 10.76 -6.93 -6.31
C GLY A 38 10.76 -5.96 -5.12
N THR A 39 11.92 -5.45 -4.70
CA THR A 39 12.00 -4.45 -3.64
C THR A 39 11.53 -3.08 -4.12
N CYS A 40 11.19 -2.20 -3.18
CA CYS A 40 10.80 -0.83 -3.48
C CYS A 40 11.95 0.14 -3.19
N GLN A 41 12.23 1.01 -4.14
CA GLN A 41 13.18 2.12 -4.00
C GLN A 41 12.41 3.44 -4.03
N LEU A 42 12.77 4.34 -3.13
CA LEU A 42 12.22 5.68 -3.01
C LEU A 42 13.16 6.68 -3.67
N ARG A 43 12.61 7.60 -4.46
CA ARG A 43 13.34 8.74 -4.99
C ARG A 43 13.28 9.87 -3.99
N LEU A 44 14.39 10.10 -3.30
CA LEU A 44 14.50 11.11 -2.27
C LEU A 44 15.36 12.28 -2.73
N GLN A 45 15.00 13.46 -2.25
CA GLN A 45 15.80 14.68 -2.39
C GLN A 45 16.16 15.21 -1.01
N PHE A 46 17.42 15.54 -0.79
CA PHE A 46 17.93 15.95 0.52
C PHE A 46 19.14 16.87 0.39
N VAL A 47 19.56 17.47 1.50
CA VAL A 47 20.75 18.31 1.58
C VAL A 47 21.75 17.67 2.55
N VAL A 48 22.93 17.31 2.05
CA VAL A 48 24.04 16.78 2.86
C VAL A 48 25.31 17.56 2.50
N GLY A 49 26.00 18.09 3.51
CA GLY A 49 27.17 18.94 3.30
C GLY A 49 26.86 20.24 2.53
N GLY A 50 25.65 20.78 2.67
CA GLY A 50 25.20 21.97 1.95
C GLY A 50 24.81 21.75 0.48
N LEU A 51 24.95 20.54 -0.05
CA LEU A 51 24.62 20.22 -1.43
C LEU A 51 23.27 19.49 -1.53
N ARG A 52 22.38 20.02 -2.37
CA ARG A 52 21.12 19.34 -2.71
C ARG A 52 21.41 18.15 -3.61
N ARG A 53 21.03 16.97 -3.17
CA ARG A 53 21.22 15.70 -3.87
C ARG A 53 19.88 15.01 -4.06
N THR A 54 19.80 14.17 -5.08
CA THR A 54 18.66 13.30 -5.33
C THR A 54 19.19 11.90 -5.56
N ALA A 55 18.64 10.91 -4.84
CA ALA A 55 19.08 9.52 -4.93
C ALA A 55 17.92 8.54 -4.80
N TRP A 56 18.14 7.32 -5.28
CA TRP A 56 17.29 6.17 -4.98
C TRP A 56 17.74 5.56 -3.65
N VAL A 57 16.81 5.40 -2.71
CA VAL A 57 17.06 4.85 -1.37
C VAL A 57 16.13 3.66 -1.16
N PRO A 58 16.60 2.52 -0.63
CA PRO A 58 15.72 1.40 -0.29
C PRO A 58 14.62 1.83 0.68
N LEU A 59 13.39 1.32 0.49
CA LEU A 59 12.29 1.55 1.42
C LEU A 59 12.64 1.31 2.91
N PRO A 60 13.38 0.25 3.31
CA PRO A 60 13.72 0.02 4.72
C PRO A 60 14.64 1.09 5.32
N ASP A 61 15.37 1.84 4.48
CA ASP A 61 16.29 2.89 4.93
C ASP A 61 15.60 4.25 5.04
N ALA A 62 14.29 4.33 4.79
CA ALA A 62 13.50 5.54 4.89
C ALA A 62 12.33 5.39 5.86
N ARG A 63 11.98 6.48 6.53
CA ARG A 63 10.82 6.53 7.44
C ARG A 63 10.14 7.88 7.41
N LEU A 64 8.92 7.93 7.93
CA LEU A 64 8.28 9.20 8.21
C LEU A 64 8.95 9.90 9.40
N PRO A 65 9.05 11.24 9.40
CA PRO A 65 9.63 11.97 10.52
C PRO A 65 8.84 11.67 11.80
N ARG A 66 9.56 11.52 12.91
CA ARG A 66 8.90 11.29 14.19
C ARG A 66 8.06 12.53 14.55
N PRO A 67 6.76 12.41 14.87
CA PRO A 67 5.96 13.55 15.28
C PRO A 67 6.55 14.19 16.54
N VAL A 68 6.86 15.48 16.47
CA VAL A 68 7.30 16.29 17.63
C VAL A 68 6.10 17.10 18.11
N GLY A 69 5.22 16.49 18.91
CA GLY A 69 4.00 17.15 19.41
C GLY A 69 3.06 16.19 20.14
N PRO A 70 2.16 16.68 21.02
CA PRO A 70 1.50 15.85 22.02
C PRO A 70 0.65 14.75 21.39
N VAL A 71 0.65 13.62 22.10
CA VAL A 71 -0.10 12.39 21.88
C VAL A 71 -1.42 12.61 21.15
N ARG A 72 -1.62 11.79 20.09
CA ARG A 72 -2.91 11.46 19.45
C ARG A 72 -4.09 12.29 19.96
N ALA A 73 -4.56 13.24 19.13
CA ALA A 73 -5.99 13.50 19.11
C ALA A 73 -6.70 12.14 18.98
N PRO A 74 -7.74 11.84 19.77
CA PRO A 74 -8.50 10.61 19.59
C PRO A 74 -8.90 10.57 18.12
N ARG A 75 -8.52 9.51 17.42
CA ARG A 75 -9.05 9.25 16.08
C ARG A 75 -10.56 9.25 16.28
N ARG A 76 -11.26 10.31 15.87
CA ARG A 76 -12.69 10.19 15.60
C ARG A 76 -12.76 9.16 14.50
N SER A 77 -13.02 7.93 14.90
CA SER A 77 -13.34 6.85 13.98
C SER A 77 -14.63 7.31 13.30
N THR A 78 -14.52 7.94 12.13
CA THR A 78 -15.66 8.21 11.27
C THR A 78 -16.06 6.87 10.67
N ALA A 79 -16.71 6.06 11.51
CA ALA A 79 -17.22 4.72 11.25
C ALA A 79 -16.17 3.69 10.76
N PRO A 80 -16.38 2.39 11.02
CA PRO A 80 -15.83 1.41 10.10
C PRO A 80 -16.37 1.77 8.72
N ARG A 81 -15.50 1.96 7.72
CA ARG A 81 -15.94 1.80 6.33
C ARG A 81 -16.20 0.31 6.14
N THR A 82 -17.33 -0.16 6.67
CA THR A 82 -17.92 -1.41 6.26
C THR A 82 -18.13 -1.24 4.76
N ARG A 83 -17.40 -2.03 3.97
CA ARG A 83 -17.72 -2.22 2.56
C ARG A 83 -19.23 -2.50 2.49
N PRO A 84 -20.03 -1.77 1.69
CA PRO A 84 -21.48 -1.97 1.65
C PRO A 84 -21.91 -3.39 1.23
N ASP A 85 -20.98 -4.18 0.68
CA ASP A 85 -21.24 -5.51 0.12
C ASP A 85 -21.52 -6.62 1.15
N LEU A 86 -21.47 -6.36 2.46
CA LEU A 86 -21.78 -7.37 3.49
C LEU A 86 -23.05 -7.05 4.29
N LEU A 87 -24.08 -6.56 3.62
CA LEU A 87 -25.45 -6.85 4.06
C LEU A 87 -25.71 -8.35 3.84
N LEU A 88 -25.25 -9.15 4.79
CA LEU A 88 -25.68 -10.55 4.91
C LEU A 88 -27.22 -10.54 4.98
N PRO A 89 -27.93 -11.23 4.06
CA PRO A 89 -29.36 -11.36 4.20
C PRO A 89 -29.66 -12.09 5.52
N ASP A 90 -30.73 -11.63 6.15
CA ASP A 90 -31.35 -12.14 7.37
C ASP A 90 -31.05 -13.63 7.64
N ARG A 91 -30.35 -13.90 8.75
CA ARG A 91 -29.97 -15.26 9.16
C ARG A 91 -31.17 -16.14 9.51
N ASP A 92 -32.36 -15.57 9.65
CA ASP A 92 -33.59 -16.30 9.93
C ASP A 92 -34.38 -16.69 8.66
N ARG A 93 -33.86 -16.40 7.46
CA ARG A 93 -34.48 -16.90 6.23
C ARG A 93 -34.08 -18.35 5.98
N PRO A 94 -35.00 -19.32 5.97
CA PRO A 94 -34.68 -20.69 5.59
C PRO A 94 -34.13 -20.69 4.17
N LEU A 95 -32.96 -21.29 3.98
CA LEU A 95 -32.34 -21.45 2.67
C LEU A 95 -33.27 -22.26 1.77
N PRO A 96 -33.49 -21.87 0.50
CA PRO A 96 -34.18 -22.73 -0.44
C PRO A 96 -33.38 -24.03 -0.59
N SER A 97 -34.07 -25.17 -0.51
CA SER A 97 -33.49 -26.49 -0.71
C SER A 97 -32.79 -26.52 -2.08
N VAL A 98 -31.47 -26.71 -2.09
CA VAL A 98 -30.72 -26.87 -3.34
C VAL A 98 -31.23 -28.13 -4.05
N PRO A 99 -31.63 -28.06 -5.33
CA PRO A 99 -31.99 -29.26 -6.07
C PRO A 99 -30.77 -30.18 -6.11
N ARG A 100 -30.92 -31.41 -5.62
CA ARG A 100 -29.86 -32.42 -5.69
C ARG A 100 -29.46 -32.59 -7.16
N PRO A 101 -28.16 -32.55 -7.50
CA PRO A 101 -27.72 -32.91 -8.83
C PRO A 101 -28.24 -34.32 -9.13
N ARG A 102 -28.95 -34.48 -10.26
CA ARG A 102 -29.19 -35.82 -10.78
C ARG A 102 -27.80 -36.43 -11.01
N ALA A 103 -27.53 -37.57 -10.36
CA ALA A 103 -26.39 -38.39 -10.72
C ALA A 103 -26.45 -38.56 -12.24
N HIS A 104 -25.37 -38.17 -12.91
CA HIS A 104 -25.20 -38.45 -14.33
C HIS A 104 -25.14 -39.97 -14.41
N ASP A 105 -26.20 -40.56 -14.93
CA ASP A 105 -26.21 -41.94 -15.38
C ASP A 105 -25.08 -42.03 -16.41
N ASP A 106 -24.10 -42.88 -16.10
CA ASP A 106 -22.97 -43.20 -16.95
C ASP A 106 -23.51 -44.10 -18.06
N ASP A 107 -24.16 -43.50 -19.05
CA ASP A 107 -24.52 -44.18 -20.28
C ASP A 107 -24.55 -43.18 -21.44
N LEU A 108 -23.78 -43.53 -22.46
CA LEU A 108 -23.73 -43.06 -23.86
C LEU A 108 -22.26 -43.01 -24.27
N SER A 109 -21.59 -44.14 -24.52
CA SER A 109 -21.81 -44.98 -25.71
C SER A 109 -22.03 -44.14 -26.98
N TRP A 110 -20.95 -43.85 -27.70
CA TRP A 110 -20.96 -43.56 -29.14
C TRP A 110 -19.65 -44.09 -29.74
N VAL A 111 -19.71 -45.24 -30.42
CA VAL A 111 -19.45 -45.48 -31.87
C VAL A 111 -18.01 -45.25 -32.32
#